data_AF-A0A9D5KKC7-F1
#
_entry.id   AF-A0A9D5KKC7-F1
#
_cell.length_a   1.000
_cell.length_b   1.000
_cell.length_c   1.000
_cell.angle_alpha   90.00
_cell.angle_beta   90.00
_cell.angle_gamma   90.00
#
_symmetry.space_group_name_H-M   'P 1'
#
loop_
_entity.id
_entity.type
_entity.pdbx_description
1 polymer ?
#
loop_
_entity_poly.entity_id
_entity_poly.type
_entity_poly.pdbx_seq_one_letter_code
_entity_poly.pdbx_strand_id
1 'polypeptide(L)' 'METILFVIILLSFMGISARWNWWRFPKKGIPILMYHKIGDPPESSRLKKLWVSPSCF' A
#
# COMPACT_ATOMS: atom_id res chain seq x y z
N MET A 1 9.05 -29.52 14.74
CA MET A 1 9.37 -28.12 15.11
C MET A 1 9.95 -27.35 13.92
N GLU A 2 10.98 -27.90 13.28
CA GLU A 2 11.66 -27.29 12.11
C GLU A 2 10.72 -27.00 10.93
N THR A 3 9.82 -27.92 10.58
CA THR A 3 8.85 -27.74 9.49
C THR A 3 7.89 -26.58 9.73
N ILE A 4 7.41 -26.41 10.98
CA ILE A 4 6.47 -25.33 11.33
C ILE A 4 7.18 -23.98 11.21
N LEU A 5 8.42 -23.89 11.71
CA LEU A 5 9.21 -22.67 11.60
C LEU A 5 9.47 -22.30 10.13
N PHE A 6 9.79 -23.28 9.29
CA PHE A 6 9.99 -23.06 7.86
C PHE A 6 8.73 -22.51 7.17
N VAL A 7 7.56 -23.08 7.48
CA VAL A 7 6.28 -22.60 6.92
C VAL A 7 5.98 -21.16 7.34
N ILE A 8 6.20 -20.81 8.61
CA ILE A 8 5.98 -19.44 9.12
C ILE A 8 6.90 -18.45 8.39
N ILE A 9 8.17 -18.80 8.22
CA ILE A 9 9.15 -17.97 7.52
C ILE A 9 8.71 -17.79 6.06
N LEU A 10 8.39 -18.87 5.36
CA LEU A 10 7.95 -18.83 3.97
C LEU A 10 6.71 -17.94 3.80
N LEU A 11 5.69 -18.10 4.63
CA LEU A 11 4.48 -17.29 4.59
C LEU A 11 4.75 -15.82 4.88
N SER A 12 5.67 -15.52 5.81
CA SER A 12 6.08 -14.15 6.11
C SER A 12 6.75 -13.49 4.91
N PHE A 13 7.67 -14.18 4.24
CA PHE A 13 8.31 -13.69 3.01
C PHE A 13 7.31 -13.50 1.87
N MET A 14 6.37 -14.43 1.70
CA MET A 14 5.30 -14.29 0.71
C MET A 14 4.41 -13.08 1.01
N GLY A 15 4.05 -12.84 2.27
CA GLY A 15 3.27 -11.68 2.69
C GLY A 15 3.98 -10.35 2.40
N ILE A 16 5.28 -10.28 2.70
CA ILE A 16 6.12 -9.10 2.39
C ILE A 16 6.22 -8.91 0.87
N SER A 17 6.48 -9.99 0.11
CA SER A 17 6.57 -9.93 -1.35
C SER A 17 5.25 -9.54 -2.03
N ALA A 18 4.11 -9.87 -1.43
CA ALA A 18 2.80 -9.42 -1.92
C ALA A 18 2.50 -7.96 -1.59
N ARG A 19 3.04 -7.43 -0.48
CA ARG A 19 2.84 -6.04 -0.03
C ARG A 19 3.58 -5.02 -0.90
N TRP A 20 4.76 -5.39 -1.41
CA TRP A 20 5.57 -4.58 -2.32
C TRP A 20 5.57 -5.22 -3.70
N ASN A 21 4.96 -4.57 -4.69
CA ASN A 21 4.81 -5.09 -6.05
C ASN A 21 6.10 -4.98 -6.89
N TRP A 22 7.29 -5.15 -6.29
CA TRP A 22 8.60 -5.05 -6.96
C TRP A 22 8.77 -6.00 -8.16
N TRP A 23 8.15 -7.19 -8.13
CA TRP A 23 8.18 -8.17 -9.24
C TRP A 23 7.04 -7.97 -10.26
N ARG A 24 6.11 -7.05 -10.04
CA ARG A 24 4.95 -6.87 -10.92
C ARG A 24 5.36 -6.09 -12.16
N PHE A 25 5.27 -6.73 -13.33
CA PHE A 25 5.58 -6.08 -14.59
C PHE A 25 4.72 -4.83 -14.84
N PRO A 26 5.28 -3.77 -15.46
CA PRO A 26 4.51 -2.62 -15.89
C PRO A 26 3.40 -3.06 -16.85
N LYS A 27 2.15 -2.68 -16.55
CA LYS A 27 1.03 -2.91 -17.48
C LYS A 27 0.90 -1.71 -18.41
N LYS A 28 0.65 -1.97 -19.69
CA LYS A 28 0.28 -0.94 -20.66
C LYS A 28 -1.11 -0.39 -20.31
N GLY A 29 -1.30 0.92 -20.45
CA GLY A 29 -2.57 1.59 -20.16
C GLY A 29 -2.35 3.03 -19.68
N ILE A 30 -3.45 3.72 -19.40
CA ILE A 30 -3.44 5.08 -18.84
C ILE A 30 -3.55 4.97 -17.32
N PRO A 31 -2.66 5.60 -16.55
CA PRO A 31 -2.81 5.66 -15.09
C PRO A 31 -4.04 6.49 -14.73
N ILE A 32 -4.97 5.89 -13.99
CA ILE A 32 -6.14 6.58 -13.43
C ILE A 32 -5.86 6.80 -11.95
N LEU A 33 -5.50 8.04 -11.60
CA LEU A 33 -5.24 8.42 -10.22
C LEU A 33 -6.57 8.65 -9.49
N MET A 34 -6.72 8.04 -8.32
CA MET A 34 -7.93 8.17 -7.50
C MET A 34 -7.61 8.91 -6.20
N TYR A 35 -8.11 10.13 -6.09
CA TYR A 35 -8.06 10.92 -4.86
C TYR A 35 -9.36 10.75 -4.09
N HIS A 36 -9.27 10.76 -2.76
CA HIS A 36 -10.46 10.64 -1.92
C HIS A 36 -10.92 12.00 -1.40
N LYS A 37 -10.01 12.78 -0.81
CA LYS A 37 -10.31 14.08 -0.22
C LYS A 37 -9.18 15.06 -0.50
N ILE A 38 -9.54 16.30 -0.83
CA ILE A 38 -8.60 17.39 -1.07
C ILE A 38 -8.79 18.44 0.04
N GLY A 39 -7.69 18.90 0.64
CA GLY A 39 -7.69 19.82 1.77
C GLY A 39 -6.89 19.30 2.95
N ASP A 40 -6.91 20.06 4.04
CA ASP A 40 -6.23 19.68 5.28
C ASP A 40 -7.10 18.69 6.09
N PRO A 41 -6.54 17.56 6.53
CA PRO A 41 -7.29 16.61 7.34
C PRO A 41 -7.66 17.24 8.70
N PRO A 42 -8.92 17.12 9.16
CA PRO A 42 -9.26 17.55 10.51
C PRO A 42 -8.45 16.75 11.54
N GLU A 43 -8.16 17.35 12.70
CA GLU A 43 -7.29 16.72 13.71
C GLU A 43 -7.77 15.33 14.14
N SER A 44 -9.10 15.16 14.22
CA SER A 44 -9.80 13.92 14.59
C SER A 44 -9.84 12.87 13.48
N SER A 45 -9.33 13.17 12.28
CA SER A 45 -9.33 12.24 11.15
C SER A 45 -8.48 11.01 11.44
N ARG A 46 -9.12 9.83 11.50
CA ARG A 46 -8.46 8.52 11.59
C ARG A 46 -7.82 8.08 10.27
N LEU A 47 -8.15 8.73 9.16
CA LEU A 47 -7.75 8.35 7.80
C LEU A 47 -6.96 9.47 7.12
N LYS A 48 -5.96 10.04 7.81
CA LYS A 48 -5.14 11.17 7.31
C LYS A 48 -4.49 10.88 5.94
N LYS A 49 -4.14 9.62 5.67
CA LYS A 49 -3.55 9.20 4.38
C LYS A 49 -4.46 9.39 3.16
N LEU A 50 -5.78 9.48 3.36
CA LEU A 50 -6.74 9.67 2.26
C LEU A 50 -6.90 11.15 1.87
N TRP A 51 -6.26 12.05 2.60
CA TRP A 51 -6.29 13.48 2.33
C TRP A 51 -5.04 13.90 1.56
N VAL A 52 -5.23 14.75 0.55
CA VAL A 52 -4.16 15.38 -0.20
C VAL A 52 -4.29 16.89 -0.03
N SER A 53 -3.23 17.55 0.43
CA SER A 53 -3.25 18.99 0.59
C SER A 53 -3.32 19.67 -0.79
N PRO A 54 -3.95 20.86 -0.89
CA PRO A 54 -4.05 21.58 -2.16
C PRO A 54 -2.69 21.93 -2.79
N SER A 55 -1.64 22.08 -1.99
CA SER A 55 -0.27 22.33 -2.47
C SER A 55 0.39 21.13 -3.14
N CYS A 56 -0.17 19.94 -2.94
CA CYS A 56 0.34 18.66 -3.46
C CYS A 56 -0.54 18.09 -4.57
N PHE A 57 -1.58 18.82 -4.98
CA PHE A 57 -2.42 18.53 -6.14
C PHE A 57 -1.98 19.40 -7.30
#